data_AF-A0A2V6ZH57-F1
#
_entry.id   AF-A0A2V6ZH57-F1
#
_cell.length_a   1.000
_cell.length_b   1.000
_cell.length_c   1.000
_cell.angle_alpha   90.00
_cell.angle_beta   90.00
_cell.angle_gamma   90.00
#
_symmetry.space_group_name_H-M   'P 1'
#
loop_
_entity.id
_entity.type
_entity.pdbx_description
1 polymer ?
#
loop_
_entity_poly.entity_id
_entity_poly.type
_entity_poly.pdbx_seq_one_letter_code
_entity_poly.pdbx_strand_id
1 'polypeptide(L)'
;GVEKVVPSLTDLMVFLAILAKSATGQKLSVYTSLVQGPRRGGELEGPEEFHLVLLDGGRIAQIGGPLREALSCLRCGACLNVCPVYRQIGGHAYGYTYPGPIGILLTAMMEGTPAVKDLAHASSLCGACADACPVRIDIPRMLIDLRREVGDRKIAPWTERVAFKLLSGLLRHPRLYRLAAGAGRLLQRPFAGSGRVSRLPLFLGEWTRTRDLPAVASRTFQERWASDKDLRA
;
A
#
# COMPACT_ATOMS: atom_id res chain seq x y z
N GLY A 1 -7.86 17.72 7.85
CA GLY A 1 -7.79 19.01 7.16
C GLY A 1 -9.02 19.20 6.29
N VAL A 2 -9.10 20.30 5.55
CA VAL A 2 -10.09 20.49 4.48
C VAL A 2 -9.84 19.43 3.42
N GLU A 3 -10.83 18.57 3.19
CA GLU A 3 -10.69 17.46 2.24
C GLU A 3 -11.32 17.80 0.89
N LYS A 4 -12.46 18.52 0.86
CA LYS A 4 -13.21 18.77 -0.36
C LYS A 4 -14.10 20.01 -0.24
N VAL A 5 -14.22 20.74 -1.34
CA VAL A 5 -15.20 21.82 -1.51
C VAL A 5 -16.15 21.37 -2.63
N VAL A 6 -17.45 21.47 -2.38
CA VAL A 6 -18.50 21.11 -3.35
C VAL A 6 -19.37 22.35 -3.63
N PRO A 7 -19.88 22.52 -4.86
CA PRO A 7 -20.57 23.77 -5.23
C PRO A 7 -21.93 23.95 -4.57
N SER A 8 -22.67 22.86 -4.33
CA SER A 8 -24.02 22.89 -3.79
C SER A 8 -24.36 21.68 -2.91
N LEU A 9 -25.47 21.78 -2.18
CA LEU A 9 -26.03 20.64 -1.42
C LEU A 9 -26.49 19.51 -2.35
N THR A 10 -26.96 19.83 -3.56
CA THR A 10 -27.35 18.80 -4.54
C THR A 10 -26.13 18.00 -4.99
N ASP A 11 -24.99 18.65 -5.22
CA ASP A 11 -23.74 17.96 -5.56
C ASP A 11 -23.26 17.09 -4.37
N LEU A 12 -23.36 17.61 -3.14
CA LEU A 12 -23.04 16.84 -1.93
C LEU A 12 -23.82 15.52 -1.86
N MET A 13 -25.11 15.53 -2.21
CA MET A 13 -25.94 14.32 -2.20
C MET A 13 -25.44 13.25 -3.17
N VAL A 14 -24.90 13.65 -4.33
CA VAL A 14 -24.27 12.71 -5.27
C VAL A 14 -23.06 12.04 -4.63
N PHE A 15 -22.18 12.81 -3.98
CA PHE A 15 -21.01 12.28 -3.30
C PHE A 15 -21.37 11.35 -2.13
N LEU A 16 -22.35 11.73 -1.30
CA LEU A 16 -22.80 10.91 -0.17
C LEU A 16 -23.43 9.59 -0.63
N ALA A 17 -24.21 9.61 -1.71
CA ALA A 17 -24.82 8.41 -2.27
C ALA A 17 -23.77 7.46 -2.86
N ILE A 18 -22.79 7.99 -3.60
CA ILE A 18 -21.69 7.20 -4.15
C ILE A 18 -20.83 6.60 -3.03
N LEU A 19 -20.50 7.42 -2.01
CA LEU A 19 -19.71 6.99 -0.87
C LEU A 19 -20.34 5.78 -0.18
N ALA A 20 -21.62 5.87 0.21
CA ALA A 20 -22.31 4.81 0.95
C ALA A 20 -22.43 3.52 0.13
N LYS A 21 -22.76 3.64 -1.16
CA LYS A 21 -22.86 2.48 -2.06
C LYS A 21 -21.52 1.79 -2.25
N SER A 22 -20.45 2.54 -2.47
CA SER A 22 -19.11 1.99 -2.67
C SER A 22 -18.49 1.45 -1.39
N ALA A 23 -18.86 1.96 -0.22
CA ALA A 23 -18.33 1.53 1.06
C ALA A 23 -18.99 0.25 1.57
N THR A 24 -20.31 0.30 1.75
CA THR A 24 -21.09 -0.71 2.47
C THR A 24 -22.31 -1.20 1.68
N GLY A 25 -22.51 -0.72 0.45
CA GLY A 25 -23.70 -1.02 -0.34
C GLY A 25 -24.97 -0.33 0.17
N GLN A 26 -24.86 0.60 1.12
CA GLN A 26 -25.99 1.31 1.69
C GLN A 26 -26.47 2.45 0.78
N LYS A 27 -27.75 2.84 0.93
CA LYS A 27 -28.32 3.97 0.19
C LYS A 27 -27.72 5.31 0.62
N LEU A 28 -27.41 5.46 1.91
CA LEU A 28 -26.83 6.65 2.52
C LEU A 28 -26.01 6.26 3.75
N SER A 29 -25.03 7.08 4.11
CA SER A 29 -24.24 6.92 5.35
C SER A 29 -25.07 7.28 6.59
N VAL A 30 -24.87 6.55 7.68
CA VAL A 30 -25.42 6.89 9.01
C VAL A 30 -24.54 7.88 9.77
N TYR A 31 -23.33 8.15 9.28
CA TYR A 31 -22.38 9.10 9.84
C TYR A 31 -22.24 10.30 8.91
N THR A 32 -23.25 11.17 8.88
CA THR A 32 -23.20 12.43 8.13
C THR A 32 -23.89 13.51 8.95
N SER A 33 -23.10 14.50 9.37
CA SER A 33 -23.60 15.69 10.07
C SER A 33 -23.52 16.88 9.12
N LEU A 34 -24.65 17.55 8.90
CA LEU A 34 -24.73 18.81 8.19
C LEU A 34 -24.86 19.92 9.21
N VAL A 35 -23.80 20.69 9.40
CA VAL A 35 -23.78 21.83 10.33
C VAL A 35 -24.00 23.11 9.53
N GLN A 36 -25.01 23.87 9.93
CA GLN A 36 -25.28 25.20 9.39
C GLN A 36 -24.71 26.28 10.33
N GLY A 37 -24.74 27.54 9.91
CA GLY A 37 -24.22 28.66 10.69
C GLY A 37 -25.01 28.94 11.99
N PRO A 38 -24.84 30.13 12.59
CA PRO A 38 -25.53 30.47 13.84
C PRO A 38 -27.04 30.52 13.63
N ARG A 39 -27.78 30.38 14.74
CA ARG A 39 -29.25 30.42 14.78
C ARG A 39 -29.79 31.70 14.15
N ARG A 40 -30.77 31.58 13.26
CA ARG A 40 -31.44 32.70 12.59
C ARG A 40 -32.66 33.17 13.39
N GLY A 41 -33.11 34.40 13.13
CA GLY A 41 -34.33 34.93 13.73
C GLY A 41 -35.54 34.05 13.43
N GLY A 42 -36.24 33.58 14.48
CA GLY A 42 -37.38 32.67 14.37
C GLY A 42 -37.06 31.18 14.56
N GLU A 43 -35.78 30.81 14.64
CA GLU A 43 -35.37 29.45 15.00
C GLU A 43 -35.39 29.25 16.53
N LEU A 44 -35.94 28.12 16.99
CA LEU A 44 -36.09 27.82 18.42
C LEU A 44 -34.77 27.38 19.07
N GLU A 45 -33.89 26.72 18.32
CA GLU A 45 -32.66 26.09 18.80
C GLU A 45 -31.47 26.41 17.88
N GLY A 46 -30.26 26.36 18.43
CA GLY A 46 -29.00 26.60 17.71
C GLY A 46 -28.07 27.56 18.46
N PRO A 47 -26.78 27.61 18.09
CA PRO A 47 -25.80 28.46 18.76
C PRO A 47 -25.98 29.94 18.35
N GLU A 48 -25.67 30.86 19.27
CA GLU A 48 -25.64 32.31 18.98
C GLU A 48 -24.47 32.68 18.06
N GLU A 49 -23.34 32.00 18.23
CA GLU A 49 -22.14 32.18 17.42
C GLU A 49 -21.67 30.85 16.83
N PHE A 50 -21.15 30.89 15.61
CA PHE A 50 -20.57 29.73 14.93
C PHE A 50 -19.17 30.08 14.41
N HIS A 51 -18.18 29.33 14.88
CA HIS A 51 -16.78 29.51 14.51
C HIS A 51 -16.29 28.30 13.70
N LEU A 52 -15.94 28.52 12.43
CA LEU A 52 -15.42 27.47 11.54
C LEU A 52 -13.90 27.62 11.34
N VAL A 53 -13.13 26.69 11.92
CA VAL A 53 -11.67 26.63 11.72
C VAL A 53 -11.35 25.60 10.66
N LEU A 54 -10.92 26.07 9.49
CA LEU A 54 -10.49 25.21 8.39
C LEU A 54 -8.97 24.99 8.45
N LEU A 55 -8.56 23.77 8.75
CA LEU A 55 -7.15 23.38 8.75
C LEU A 55 -6.77 22.79 7.39
N ASP A 56 -5.78 23.33 6.70
CA ASP A 56 -5.31 22.74 5.44
C ASP A 56 -4.65 21.36 5.69
N GLY A 57 -3.65 21.32 6.56
CA GLY A 57 -2.87 20.11 6.83
C GLY A 57 -2.01 19.67 5.63
N GLY A 58 -1.58 20.59 4.78
CA GLY A 58 -0.70 20.33 3.63
C GLY A 58 -1.42 19.90 2.35
N ARG A 59 -2.74 20.03 2.26
CA ARG A 59 -3.53 19.55 1.11
C ARG A 59 -3.43 20.53 -0.07
N ILE A 60 -3.44 21.82 0.20
CA ILE A 60 -3.29 22.89 -0.81
C ILE A 60 -1.97 22.73 -1.57
N ALA A 61 -0.88 22.43 -0.86
CA ALA A 61 0.44 22.22 -1.49
C ALA A 61 0.47 21.07 -2.50
N GLN A 62 -0.49 20.13 -2.42
CA GLN A 62 -0.51 18.94 -3.25
C GLN A 62 -1.40 19.08 -4.50
N ILE A 63 -2.16 20.17 -4.64
CA ILE A 63 -3.08 20.37 -5.77
C ILE A 63 -2.34 20.33 -7.12
N GLY A 64 -1.13 20.87 -7.18
CA GLY A 64 -0.26 20.84 -8.36
C GLY A 64 0.69 19.63 -8.42
N GLY A 65 0.68 18.77 -7.41
CA GLY A 65 1.64 17.68 -7.25
C GLY A 65 1.29 16.42 -8.06
N PRO A 66 2.24 15.46 -8.15
CA PRO A 66 2.02 14.18 -8.83
C PRO A 66 0.92 13.33 -8.15
N LEU A 67 0.66 13.60 -6.86
CA LEU A 67 -0.32 12.91 -6.02
C LEU A 67 -1.70 13.59 -5.99
N ARG A 68 -1.91 14.68 -6.74
CA ARG A 68 -3.14 15.51 -6.68
C ARG A 68 -4.43 14.72 -6.84
N GLU A 69 -4.40 13.65 -7.62
CA GLU A 69 -5.58 12.82 -7.91
C GLU A 69 -6.12 12.14 -6.64
N ALA A 70 -5.24 11.85 -5.67
CA ALA A 70 -5.64 11.31 -4.36
C ALA A 70 -6.55 12.26 -3.56
N LEU A 71 -6.51 13.58 -3.81
CA LEU A 71 -7.41 14.57 -3.19
C LEU A 71 -8.87 14.36 -3.58
N SER A 72 -9.13 13.68 -4.70
CA SER A 72 -10.50 13.33 -5.14
C SER A 72 -11.15 12.26 -4.24
N CYS A 73 -10.38 11.61 -3.35
CA CYS A 73 -10.86 10.51 -2.52
C CYS A 73 -12.10 10.92 -1.70
N LEU A 74 -13.11 10.04 -1.69
CA LEU A 74 -14.34 10.20 -0.89
C LEU A 74 -14.31 9.40 0.42
N ARG A 75 -13.17 8.79 0.75
CA ARG A 75 -12.99 7.94 1.94
C ARG A 75 -13.98 6.78 2.04
N CYS A 76 -14.45 6.26 0.90
CA CYS A 76 -15.40 5.14 0.87
C CYS A 76 -14.79 3.77 1.23
N GLY A 77 -13.47 3.62 1.26
CA GLY A 77 -12.84 2.35 1.62
C GLY A 77 -12.91 1.24 0.56
N ALA A 78 -13.52 1.47 -0.61
CA ALA A 78 -13.60 0.47 -1.68
C ALA A 78 -12.21 -0.10 -2.06
N CYS A 79 -11.21 0.77 -2.18
CA CYS A 79 -9.83 0.37 -2.48
C CYS A 79 -9.18 -0.50 -1.37
N LEU A 80 -9.59 -0.34 -0.11
CA LEU A 80 -9.12 -1.18 1.01
C LEU A 80 -9.70 -2.58 0.87
N ASN A 81 -11.01 -2.68 0.63
CA ASN A 81 -11.74 -3.95 0.56
C ASN A 81 -11.23 -4.87 -0.55
N VAL A 82 -10.84 -4.30 -1.69
CA VAL A 82 -10.33 -5.07 -2.85
C VAL A 82 -8.82 -5.32 -2.80
N CYS A 83 -8.08 -4.64 -1.92
CA CYS A 83 -6.63 -4.76 -1.90
C CYS A 83 -6.18 -6.09 -1.26
N PRO A 84 -5.48 -6.96 -2.00
CA PRO A 84 -5.03 -8.24 -1.45
C PRO A 84 -4.00 -8.04 -0.34
N VAL A 85 -3.15 -7.01 -0.44
CA VAL A 85 -2.12 -6.72 0.58
C VAL A 85 -2.78 -6.26 1.88
N TYR A 86 -3.67 -5.26 1.82
CA TYR A 86 -4.37 -4.75 2.99
C TYR A 86 -5.13 -5.85 3.74
N ARG A 87 -5.80 -6.75 3.00
CA ARG A 87 -6.53 -7.89 3.59
C ARG A 87 -5.63 -8.87 4.35
N GLN A 88 -4.34 -8.94 4.02
CA GLN A 88 -3.40 -9.88 4.65
C GLN A 88 -2.65 -9.24 5.82
N ILE A 89 -2.25 -7.97 5.71
CA ILE A 89 -1.42 -7.30 6.73
C ILE A 89 -2.23 -6.44 7.70
N GLY A 90 -3.48 -6.11 7.37
CA GLY A 90 -4.34 -5.26 8.17
C GLY A 90 -3.94 -3.79 8.18
N GLY A 91 -4.69 -2.97 8.93
CA GLY A 91 -4.46 -1.52 8.99
C GLY A 91 -3.25 -1.09 9.82
N HIS A 92 -2.92 -1.80 10.90
CA HIS A 92 -1.80 -1.42 11.77
C HIS A 92 -0.44 -1.46 11.07
N ALA A 93 -0.28 -2.36 10.09
CA ALA A 93 0.95 -2.46 9.31
C ALA A 93 1.25 -1.21 8.45
N TYR A 94 0.26 -0.35 8.22
CA TYR A 94 0.45 0.91 7.48
C TYR A 94 1.05 2.03 8.34
N GLY A 95 1.09 1.88 9.67
CA GLY A 95 1.82 2.78 10.57
C GLY A 95 1.30 4.22 10.69
N TYR A 96 0.14 4.54 10.10
CA TYR A 96 -0.44 5.89 10.10
C TYR A 96 -1.98 5.86 10.20
N THR A 97 -2.57 7.03 10.41
CA THR A 97 -4.02 7.23 10.57
C THR A 97 -4.84 6.67 9.41
N TYR A 98 -4.32 6.76 8.18
CA TYR A 98 -5.01 6.29 6.98
C TYR A 98 -4.38 5.01 6.46
N PRO A 99 -5.12 3.89 6.45
CA PRO A 99 -4.58 2.63 5.98
C PRO A 99 -4.96 2.34 4.51
N GLY A 100 -4.45 1.21 4.00
CA GLY A 100 -4.75 0.73 2.66
C GLY A 100 -4.06 1.52 1.54
N PRO A 101 -4.34 1.18 0.27
CA PRO A 101 -3.63 1.77 -0.87
C PRO A 101 -3.68 3.31 -0.91
N ILE A 102 -4.84 3.89 -0.62
CA ILE A 102 -5.00 5.35 -0.55
C ILE A 102 -4.23 5.96 0.64
N GLY A 103 -4.12 5.22 1.74
CA GLY A 103 -3.38 5.64 2.92
C GLY A 103 -1.91 5.89 2.63
N ILE A 104 -1.28 5.08 1.77
CA ILE A 104 0.10 5.27 1.33
C ILE A 104 0.27 6.67 0.69
N LEU A 105 -0.65 7.04 -0.21
CA LEU A 105 -0.58 8.32 -0.91
C LEU A 105 -0.79 9.49 0.06
N LEU A 106 -1.79 9.39 0.92
CA LEU A 106 -2.10 10.45 1.89
C LEU A 106 -0.99 10.64 2.92
N THR A 107 -0.36 9.56 3.38
CA THR A 107 0.80 9.64 4.27
C THR A 107 1.99 10.25 3.54
N ALA A 108 2.25 9.88 2.28
CA ALA A 108 3.31 10.50 1.50
C ALA A 108 3.11 12.02 1.33
N MET A 109 1.86 12.47 1.18
CA MET A 109 1.53 13.89 1.09
C MET A 109 1.75 14.67 2.40
N MET A 110 1.61 14.01 3.55
CA MET A 110 1.75 14.63 4.88
C MET A 110 3.19 14.59 5.39
N GLU A 111 3.83 13.44 5.26
CA GLU A 111 5.11 13.11 5.91
C GLU A 111 6.26 12.96 4.90
N GLY A 112 5.95 13.03 3.62
CA GLY A 112 6.88 12.79 2.53
C GLY A 112 7.08 11.31 2.20
N THR A 113 7.70 11.08 1.04
CA THR A 113 8.00 9.76 0.50
C THR A 113 8.81 8.83 1.42
N PRO A 114 9.76 9.30 2.27
CA PRO A 114 10.46 8.43 3.22
C PRO A 114 9.55 7.66 4.18
N ALA A 115 8.45 8.27 4.62
CA ALA A 115 7.51 7.65 5.56
C ALA A 115 6.77 6.43 4.97
N VAL A 116 6.76 6.30 3.65
CA VAL A 116 6.02 5.25 2.93
C VAL A 116 6.90 4.39 2.04
N LYS A 117 8.23 4.48 2.14
CA LYS A 117 9.17 3.78 1.27
C LYS A 117 8.84 2.27 1.16
N ASP A 118 8.57 1.63 2.30
CA ASP A 118 8.34 0.18 2.35
C ASP A 118 6.92 -0.17 1.88
N LEU A 119 5.92 0.64 2.27
CA LEU A 119 4.52 0.43 1.88
C LEU A 119 4.30 0.63 0.38
N ALA A 120 4.97 1.60 -0.24
CA ALA A 120 4.94 1.79 -1.67
C ALA A 120 5.41 0.53 -2.40
N HIS A 121 6.46 -0.13 -1.90
CA HIS A 121 6.98 -1.41 -2.43
C HIS A 121 6.16 -2.64 -2.03
N ALA A 122 5.40 -2.60 -0.94
CA ALA A 122 4.54 -3.70 -0.49
C ALA A 122 3.34 -3.95 -1.43
N SER A 123 2.90 -2.94 -2.19
CA SER A 123 1.82 -3.11 -3.18
C SER A 123 2.17 -4.11 -4.28
N SER A 124 1.22 -4.96 -4.66
CA SER A 124 1.36 -5.85 -5.81
C SER A 124 1.16 -5.15 -7.16
N LEU A 125 0.75 -3.87 -7.16
CA LEU A 125 0.39 -3.10 -8.36
C LEU A 125 -0.66 -3.78 -9.27
N CYS A 126 -1.52 -4.64 -8.70
CA CYS A 126 -2.52 -5.41 -9.45
C CYS A 126 -3.68 -4.62 -10.07
N GLY A 127 -3.77 -3.30 -9.87
CA GLY A 127 -4.81 -2.46 -10.50
C GLY A 127 -6.18 -2.48 -9.82
N ALA A 128 -6.53 -3.49 -9.01
CA ALA A 128 -7.88 -3.66 -8.46
C ALA A 128 -8.45 -2.43 -7.71
N CYS A 129 -7.58 -1.65 -7.06
CA CYS A 129 -8.00 -0.43 -6.36
C CYS A 129 -8.41 0.71 -7.31
N ALA A 130 -7.83 0.79 -8.51
CA ALA A 130 -8.23 1.75 -9.53
C ALA A 130 -9.58 1.35 -10.13
N ASP A 131 -9.77 0.06 -10.44
CA ASP A 131 -11.02 -0.48 -11.00
C ASP A 131 -12.20 -0.29 -10.04
N ALA A 132 -11.99 -0.50 -8.74
CA ALA A 132 -13.02 -0.35 -7.72
C ALA A 132 -13.29 1.11 -7.34
N CYS A 133 -12.47 2.08 -7.79
CA CYS A 133 -12.59 3.47 -7.35
C CYS A 133 -13.75 4.17 -8.06
N PRO A 134 -14.79 4.65 -7.35
CA PRO A 134 -15.94 5.30 -8.00
C PRO A 134 -15.58 6.67 -8.59
N VAL A 135 -14.47 7.26 -8.15
CA VAL A 135 -13.94 8.56 -8.63
C VAL A 135 -12.67 8.39 -9.46
N ARG A 136 -12.39 7.17 -9.93
CA ARG A 136 -11.33 6.85 -10.91
C ARG A 136 -9.91 7.32 -10.54
N ILE A 137 -9.53 7.20 -9.27
CA ILE A 137 -8.17 7.52 -8.82
C ILE A 137 -7.22 6.40 -9.25
N ASP A 138 -6.18 6.74 -10.00
CA ASP A 138 -5.13 5.80 -10.40
C ASP A 138 -4.05 5.69 -9.31
N ILE A 139 -4.39 4.93 -8.26
CA ILE A 139 -3.47 4.64 -7.16
C ILE A 139 -2.21 3.89 -7.65
N PRO A 140 -2.29 2.84 -8.48
CA PRO A 140 -1.10 2.13 -8.97
C PRO A 140 -0.08 3.04 -9.64
N ARG A 141 -0.51 3.96 -10.52
CA ARG A 141 0.39 4.94 -11.15
C ARG A 141 1.12 5.79 -10.11
N MET A 142 0.39 6.37 -9.17
CA MET A 142 0.99 7.20 -8.12
C MET A 142 1.95 6.41 -7.21
N LEU A 143 1.68 5.12 -6.96
CA LEU A 143 2.60 4.25 -6.24
C LEU A 143 3.90 3.99 -7.03
N ILE A 144 3.82 3.87 -8.36
CA ILE A 144 5.01 3.77 -9.22
C ILE A 144 5.84 5.06 -9.13
N ASP A 145 5.18 6.22 -9.15
CA ASP A 145 5.85 7.52 -9.02
C ASP A 145 6.60 7.61 -7.67
N LEU A 146 5.97 7.19 -6.57
CA LEU A 146 6.63 7.11 -5.26
C LEU A 146 7.81 6.14 -5.26
N ARG A 147 7.70 4.95 -5.87
CA ARG A 147 8.82 4.00 -5.98
C ARG A 147 9.98 4.58 -6.78
N ARG A 148 9.69 5.32 -7.84
CA ARG A 148 10.72 6.02 -8.64
C ARG A 148 11.43 7.05 -7.77
N GLU A 149 10.69 7.87 -7.04
CA GLU A 149 11.26 8.87 -6.14
C GLU A 149 12.14 8.24 -5.04
N VAL A 150 11.73 7.11 -4.45
CA VAL A 150 12.54 6.35 -3.48
C VAL A 150 13.90 5.97 -4.08
N GLY A 151 13.93 5.52 -5.33
CA GLY A 151 15.14 5.18 -6.07
C GLY A 151 16.01 6.40 -6.38
N ASP A 152 15.42 7.42 -7.00
CA ASP A 152 16.12 8.61 -7.50
C ASP A 152 16.75 9.41 -6.35
N ARG A 153 16.01 9.58 -5.24
CA ARG A 153 16.49 10.26 -4.03
C ARG A 153 17.34 9.37 -3.13
N LYS A 154 17.56 8.10 -3.49
CA LYS A 154 18.33 7.12 -2.70
C LYS A 154 17.85 7.02 -1.24
N ILE A 155 16.53 7.04 -1.04
CA ILE A 155 15.90 7.04 0.30
C ILE A 155 16.26 5.74 1.06
N ALA A 156 16.36 4.62 0.35
CA ALA A 156 16.77 3.36 0.96
C ALA A 156 18.24 3.40 1.44
N PRO A 157 18.56 2.79 2.60
CA PRO A 157 19.92 2.65 3.11
C PRO A 157 20.88 2.11 2.06
N TRP A 158 22.15 2.55 2.11
CA TRP A 158 23.14 2.12 1.11
C TRP A 158 23.36 0.60 1.11
N THR A 159 23.30 -0.03 2.29
CA THR A 159 23.44 -1.47 2.47
C THR A 159 22.35 -2.23 1.72
N GLU A 160 21.09 -1.79 1.88
CA GLU A 160 19.93 -2.33 1.18
C GLU A 160 20.08 -2.18 -0.33
N ARG A 161 20.46 -0.99 -0.81
CA ARG A 161 20.66 -0.73 -2.24
C ARG A 161 21.75 -1.61 -2.85
N VAL A 162 22.86 -1.83 -2.14
CA VAL A 162 23.94 -2.72 -2.59
C VAL A 162 23.47 -4.17 -2.59
N ALA A 163 22.78 -4.62 -1.53
CA ALA A 163 22.24 -5.98 -1.45
C ALA A 163 21.28 -6.28 -2.61
N PHE A 164 20.32 -5.39 -2.89
CA PHE A 164 19.41 -5.57 -4.03
C PHE A 164 20.10 -5.44 -5.39
N LYS A 165 21.15 -4.63 -5.52
CA LYS A 165 21.94 -4.56 -6.76
C LYS A 165 22.69 -5.86 -7.03
N LEU A 166 23.31 -6.46 -6.00
CA LEU A 166 23.96 -7.77 -6.09
C LEU A 166 22.94 -8.87 -6.39
N LEU A 167 21.81 -8.88 -5.69
CA LEU A 167 20.73 -9.82 -5.93
C LEU A 167 20.17 -9.70 -7.35
N SER A 168 19.97 -8.48 -7.85
CA SER A 168 19.52 -8.23 -9.22
C SER A 168 20.53 -8.76 -10.25
N GLY A 169 21.83 -8.53 -10.03
CA GLY A 169 22.90 -9.11 -10.87
C GLY A 169 22.87 -10.64 -10.87
N LEU A 170 22.71 -11.26 -9.69
CA LEU A 170 22.60 -12.71 -9.54
C LEU A 170 21.38 -13.28 -10.29
N LEU A 171 20.20 -12.68 -10.11
CA LEU A 171 18.94 -13.14 -10.69
C LEU A 171 18.87 -12.94 -12.22
N ARG A 172 19.56 -11.92 -12.75
CA ARG A 172 19.64 -11.67 -14.20
C ARG A 172 20.50 -12.67 -14.96
N HIS A 173 21.35 -13.44 -14.28
CA HIS A 173 22.26 -14.39 -14.90
C HIS A 173 21.91 -15.84 -14.53
N PRO A 174 21.26 -16.60 -15.42
CA PRO A 174 20.77 -17.96 -15.11
C PRO A 174 21.86 -18.93 -14.64
N ARG A 175 23.10 -18.79 -15.14
CA ARG A 175 24.25 -19.62 -14.70
C ARG A 175 24.62 -19.34 -13.24
N LEU A 176 24.73 -18.06 -12.86
CA LEU A 176 25.05 -17.66 -11.50
C LEU A 176 23.94 -18.05 -10.53
N TYR A 177 22.67 -17.83 -10.92
CA TYR A 177 21.53 -18.28 -10.13
C TYR A 177 21.56 -19.78 -9.86
N ARG A 178 21.84 -20.61 -10.88
CA ARG A 178 21.95 -22.07 -10.71
C ARG A 178 23.09 -22.48 -9.79
N LEU A 179 24.26 -21.87 -9.92
CA LEU A 179 25.38 -22.11 -9.03
C LEU A 179 25.05 -21.72 -7.58
N ALA A 180 24.42 -20.55 -7.40
CA ALA A 180 23.99 -20.08 -6.08
C ALA A 180 22.91 -20.97 -5.45
N ALA A 181 21.97 -21.50 -6.24
CA ALA A 181 20.97 -22.44 -5.77
C ALA A 181 21.61 -23.77 -5.33
N GLY A 182 22.59 -24.29 -6.09
CA GLY A 182 23.36 -25.48 -5.72
C GLY A 182 24.21 -25.28 -4.47
N ALA A 183 24.90 -24.14 -4.35
CA ALA A 183 25.65 -23.77 -3.17
C ALA A 183 24.72 -23.60 -1.96
N GLY A 184 23.59 -22.92 -2.13
CA GLY A 184 22.56 -22.75 -1.10
C GLY A 184 22.02 -24.08 -0.58
N ARG A 185 21.84 -25.07 -1.45
CA ARG A 185 21.45 -26.45 -1.06
C ARG A 185 22.47 -27.10 -0.13
N LEU A 186 23.77 -26.88 -0.38
CA LEU A 186 24.84 -27.43 0.46
C LEU A 186 24.96 -26.67 1.77
N LEU A 187 24.96 -25.33 1.71
CA LEU A 187 25.17 -24.43 2.83
C LEU A 187 24.01 -24.40 3.83
N GLN A 188 22.79 -24.71 3.41
CA GLN A 188 21.65 -24.79 4.32
C GLN A 188 21.64 -26.06 5.20
N ARG A 189 22.37 -27.12 4.83
CA ARG A 189 22.32 -28.44 5.53
C ARG A 189 22.49 -28.35 7.05
N PRO A 190 23.41 -27.56 7.62
CA PRO A 190 23.52 -27.42 9.08
C PRO A 190 22.33 -26.71 9.74
N PHE A 191 21.50 -26.00 8.97
CA PHE A 191 20.37 -25.19 9.47
C PHE A 191 19.00 -25.72 9.02
N ALA A 192 18.97 -26.68 8.10
CA ALA A 192 17.75 -27.25 7.53
C ALA A 192 17.38 -28.55 8.25
N GLY A 193 16.29 -28.53 9.01
CA GLY A 193 15.68 -29.70 9.65
C GLY A 193 14.29 -29.95 9.09
N SER A 194 13.91 -31.22 8.87
CA SER A 194 12.54 -31.61 8.41
C SER A 194 11.99 -30.82 7.20
N GLY A 195 12.86 -30.40 6.28
CA GLY A 195 12.47 -29.65 5.07
C GLY A 195 12.23 -28.15 5.29
N ARG A 196 12.56 -27.62 6.47
CA ARG A 196 12.44 -26.21 6.83
C ARG A 196 13.75 -25.69 7.43
N VAL A 197 13.96 -24.39 7.33
CA VAL A 197 15.05 -23.68 7.99
C VAL A 197 14.43 -22.82 9.08
N SER A 198 14.60 -23.25 10.33
CA SER A 198 13.95 -22.64 11.50
C SER A 198 14.85 -21.63 12.23
N ARG A 199 16.16 -21.62 11.97
CA ARG A 199 17.08 -20.60 12.48
C ARG A 199 18.14 -20.27 11.44
N LEU A 200 18.21 -19.01 11.06
CA LEU A 200 19.33 -18.47 10.28
C LEU A 200 20.19 -17.56 11.15
N PRO A 201 21.52 -17.52 10.90
CA PRO A 201 22.41 -16.60 11.60
C PRO A 201 22.23 -15.15 11.12
N LEU A 202 22.73 -14.20 11.91
CA LEU A 202 22.81 -12.77 11.58
C LEU A 202 21.42 -12.12 11.34
N PHE A 203 21.35 -11.14 10.45
CA PHE A 203 20.14 -10.37 10.13
C PHE A 203 19.00 -11.24 9.55
N LEU A 204 19.31 -12.44 9.05
CA LEU A 204 18.30 -13.41 8.60
C LEU A 204 17.58 -14.10 9.77
N GLY A 205 18.17 -14.05 10.97
CA GLY A 205 17.61 -14.62 12.19
C GLY A 205 16.28 -14.00 12.58
N GLU A 206 16.13 -12.67 12.44
CA GLU A 206 14.89 -11.94 12.76
C GLU A 206 13.69 -12.47 11.97
N TRP A 207 13.87 -12.82 10.70
CA TRP A 207 12.82 -13.45 9.90
C TRP A 207 12.42 -14.83 10.45
N THR A 208 13.42 -15.64 10.80
CA THR A 208 13.21 -16.98 11.35
C THR A 208 12.70 -17.02 12.79
N ARG A 209 12.65 -15.88 13.51
CA ARG A 209 12.05 -15.81 14.85
C ARG A 209 10.54 -16.00 14.84
N THR A 210 9.89 -15.59 13.75
CA THR A 210 8.42 -15.66 13.63
C THR A 210 7.95 -16.56 12.49
N ARG A 211 8.83 -16.93 11.55
CA ARG A 211 8.46 -17.73 10.36
C ARG A 211 9.54 -18.73 9.96
N ASP A 212 9.16 -19.99 9.79
CA ASP A 212 10.04 -20.97 9.15
C ASP A 212 10.17 -20.69 7.65
N LEU A 213 11.39 -20.79 7.13
CA LEU A 213 11.65 -20.76 5.69
C LEU A 213 11.59 -22.17 5.09
N PRO A 214 11.04 -22.34 3.88
CA PRO A 214 11.16 -23.61 3.18
C PRO A 214 12.62 -23.89 2.85
N ALA A 215 13.08 -25.12 3.09
CA ALA A 215 14.42 -25.51 2.67
C ALA A 215 14.53 -25.50 1.14
N VAL A 216 15.70 -25.11 0.62
CA VAL A 216 16.02 -25.20 -0.80
C VAL A 216 15.89 -26.65 -1.24
N ALA A 217 15.10 -26.90 -2.28
CA ALA A 217 14.77 -28.24 -2.73
C ALA A 217 16.01 -29.06 -3.14
N SER A 218 15.94 -30.37 -2.89
CA SER A 218 16.98 -31.36 -3.26
C SER A 218 17.18 -31.51 -4.76
N ARG A 219 16.17 -31.14 -5.56
CA ARG A 219 16.26 -30.94 -7.01
C ARG A 219 15.61 -29.62 -7.38
N THR A 220 16.29 -28.79 -8.17
CA THR A 220 15.73 -27.54 -8.69
C THR A 220 14.62 -27.85 -9.71
N PHE A 221 13.72 -26.90 -9.96
CA PHE A 221 12.72 -27.07 -11.01
C PHE A 221 13.37 -27.39 -12.36
N GLN A 222 14.48 -26.75 -12.69
CA GLN A 222 15.20 -26.96 -13.95
C GLN A 222 15.84 -28.35 -14.02
N GLU A 223 16.39 -28.87 -12.92
CA GLU A 223 16.89 -30.25 -12.85
C GLU A 223 15.75 -31.26 -13.05
N ARG A 224 14.60 -31.03 -12.40
CA ARG A 224 13.41 -31.86 -12.59
C ARG A 224 12.91 -31.83 -14.04
N TRP A 225 12.78 -30.64 -14.61
CA TRP A 225 12.43 -30.43 -16.02
C TRP A 225 13.44 -31.07 -16.99
N ALA A 226 14.73 -31.11 -16.60
CA ALA A 226 15.77 -31.77 -17.39
C ALA A 226 15.62 -33.31 -17.39
N SER A 227 15.22 -33.89 -16.26
CA SER A 227 15.17 -35.34 -16.05
C SER A 227 13.82 -35.99 -16.36
N ASP A 228 12.74 -35.24 -16.26
CA ASP A 228 11.37 -35.75 -16.28
C ASP A 228 10.72 -35.48 -17.64
N LYS A 229 10.38 -36.55 -18.38
CA LYS A 229 9.73 -36.44 -19.69
C LYS A 229 8.26 -36.05 -19.58
N ASP A 230 7.60 -36.41 -18.47
CA ASP A 230 6.16 -36.15 -18.28
C ASP A 230 5.90 -34.68 -17.93
N LEU A 231 6.87 -33.99 -17.32
CA LEU A 231 6.78 -32.53 -17.13
C LEU A 231 6.85 -31.76 -18.46
N ARG A 232 7.44 -32.34 -19.51
CA ARG A 232 7.63 -31.69 -20.82
C ARG A 232 6.49 -31.94 -21.81
N ALA A 233 5.63 -32.92 -21.53
CA ALA A 233 4.45 -33.26 -22.32
C ALA A 233 3.29 -32.32 -21.96
#